data_AF-A0A3D3G4I7-F1
#
_entry.id   AF-A0A3D3G4I7-F1
#
_cell.length_a   1.000
_cell.length_b   1.000
_cell.length_c   1.000
_cell.angle_alpha   90.00
_cell.angle_beta   90.00
_cell.angle_gamma   90.00
#
_symmetry.space_group_name_H-M   'P 1'
#
loop_
_entity.id
_entity.type
_entity.pdbx_description
1 polymer ?
#
loop_
_entity_poly.entity_id
_entity_poly.type
_entity_poly.pdbx_seq_one_letter_code
_entity_poly.pdbx_strand_id
1 'polypeptide(L)' 'MFNIFKKKCPICKMELDREKEYLEGYGKEFCSENCKEEYRKSLAKEQSKPRGGSCH' A
#
# COMPACT_ATOMS: atom_id res chain seq x y z
N MET A 1 3.21 21.52 -17.48
CA MET A 1 2.31 21.05 -16.41
C MET A 1 2.91 19.79 -15.82
N PHE A 2 3.57 19.89 -14.67
CA PHE A 2 4.17 18.74 -14.00
C PHE A 2 3.06 17.99 -13.26
N ASN A 3 2.59 16.88 -13.82
CA ASN A 3 1.76 15.93 -13.08
C ASN A 3 2.64 15.29 -12.02
N ILE A 4 2.75 15.95 -10.88
CA ILE A 4 3.33 15.39 -9.66
C ILE A 4 2.46 14.19 -9.33
N PHE A 5 2.92 13.00 -9.71
CA PHE A 5 2.36 11.74 -9.26
C PHE A 5 2.59 11.67 -7.74
N LYS A 6 1.68 12.32 -7.01
CA LYS A 6 1.58 12.25 -5.56
C LYS A 6 1.37 10.78 -5.22
N LYS A 7 2.36 10.18 -4.58
CA LYS A 7 2.22 8.82 -4.08
C LYS A 7 1.18 8.85 -2.98
N LYS A 8 0.45 7.76 -2.76
CA LYS A 8 -0.58 7.71 -1.73
C LYS A 8 -0.38 6.47 -0.88
N CYS A 9 -0.56 6.63 0.43
CA CYS A 9 -0.53 5.51 1.35
C CYS A 9 -1.65 4.53 0.97
N PRO A 10 -1.36 3.24 0.71
CA PRO A 10 -2.38 2.30 0.25
C PRO A 10 -3.42 1.95 1.31
N ILE A 11 -3.18 2.29 2.59
CA ILE A 11 -4.11 2.05 3.71
C ILE A 11 -5.02 3.26 3.94
N CYS A 12 -4.46 4.40 4.29
CA CYS A 12 -5.24 5.59 4.64
C CYS A 12 -5.48 6.56 3.48
N LYS A 13 -4.93 6.27 2.28
CA LYS A 13 -5.00 7.13 1.07
C LYS A 13 -4.42 8.54 1.25
N MET A 14 -3.68 8.77 2.33
CA MET A 14 -2.96 10.01 2.58
C MET A 14 -1.96 10.28 1.47
N GLU A 15 -1.87 11.54 1.03
CA GLU A 15 -0.88 11.96 0.05
C GLU A 15 0.53 11.91 0.67
N LEU A 16 1.39 11.12 0.05
CA LEU A 16 2.81 10.99 0.35
C LEU A 16 3.58 11.87 -0.62
N ASP A 17 4.28 12.83 -0.06
CA ASP A 17 5.11 13.76 -0.80
C ASP A 17 6.44 13.14 -1.23
N ARG A 18 6.77 13.12 -2.53
CA ARG A 18 7.97 12.43 -3.01
C ARG A 18 9.28 12.97 -2.42
N GLU A 19 9.26 14.19 -1.88
CA GLU A 19 10.41 14.84 -1.28
C GLU A 19 10.60 14.48 0.21
N LYS A 20 9.68 13.71 0.81
CA LYS A 20 9.80 13.24 2.20
C LYS A 20 10.24 11.77 2.24
N GLU A 21 11.13 11.46 3.20
CA GLU A 21 11.46 10.09 3.55
C GLU A 21 10.25 9.42 4.22
N TYR A 22 9.66 8.44 3.54
CA TYR A 22 8.58 7.61 4.06
C TYR A 22 9.04 6.18 4.27
N LEU A 23 8.26 5.44 5.06
CA LEU A 23 8.51 4.03 5.32
C LEU A 23 8.18 3.22 4.07
N GLU A 24 9.20 2.68 3.41
CA GLU A 24 9.02 1.71 2.33
C GLU A 24 8.80 0.29 2.89
N GLY A 25 7.90 -0.46 2.28
CA GLY A 25 7.69 -1.87 2.58
C GLY A 25 6.81 -2.55 1.55
N TYR A 26 7.04 -3.84 1.28
CA TYR A 26 6.20 -4.60 0.34
C TYR A 26 6.06 -3.94 -1.05
N GLY A 27 7.08 -3.18 -1.49
CA GLY A 27 7.08 -2.42 -2.75
C GLY A 27 6.18 -1.17 -2.77
N LYS A 28 5.72 -0.67 -1.61
CA LYS A 28 4.91 0.55 -1.46
C LYS A 28 5.41 1.43 -0.33
N GLU A 29 5.12 2.73 -0.41
CA GLU A 29 5.36 3.67 0.69
C GLU A 29 4.14 3.81 1.60
N PHE A 30 4.43 3.97 2.88
CA PHE A 30 3.45 4.17 3.94
C PHE A 30 3.73 5.46 4.70
N CYS A 31 2.65 6.16 5.07
CA CYS A 31 2.76 7.37 5.90
C CYS A 31 3.24 7.05 7.33
N SER A 32 3.06 5.80 7.79
CA SER A 32 3.30 5.40 9.18
C SER A 32 3.48 3.89 9.29
N GLU A 33 4.15 3.45 10.36
CA GLU A 33 4.42 2.04 10.62
C GLU A 33 3.14 1.22 10.80
N ASN A 34 2.11 1.81 11.43
CA ASN A 34 0.79 1.20 11.57
C ASN A 34 0.15 0.89 10.21
N CYS A 35 0.29 1.77 9.21
CA CYS A 35 -0.21 1.50 7.86
C CYS A 35 0.58 0.37 7.19
N LYS A 36 1.89 0.26 7.43
CA LYS A 36 2.72 -0.83 6.94
C LYS A 36 2.29 -2.18 7.54
N GLU A 37 1.99 -2.22 8.83
CA GLU A 37 1.50 -3.43 9.50
C GLU A 37 0.10 -3.85 9.05
N GLU A 38 -0.84 -2.91 8.93
CA GLU A 38 -2.19 -3.22 8.42
C GLU A 38 -2.15 -3.72 6.98
N TYR A 39 -1.24 -3.20 6.17
CA TYR A 39 -0.99 -3.71 4.83
C TYR A 39 -0.43 -5.12 4.84
N ARG A 40 0.55 -5.42 5.71
CA ARG A 40 1.05 -6.78 5.91
C ARG A 40 -0.06 -7.75 6.29
N LYS A 41 -0.93 -7.39 7.24
CA LYS A 41 -2.07 -8.22 7.65
C LYS A 41 -3.07 -8.42 6.52
N SER A 42 -3.32 -7.38 5.72
CA SER A 42 -4.20 -7.47 4.54
C SER A 42 -3.61 -8.38 3.45
N LEU A 43 -2.30 -8.32 3.20
CA LEU A 43 -1.60 -9.24 2.29
C LEU A 43 -1.66 -10.69 2.77
N ALA A 44 -1.49 -10.93 4.08
CA ALA A 44 -1.64 -12.26 4.66
C ALA A 44 -3.09 -12.77 4.52
N LYS A 45 -4.09 -11.91 4.77
CA LYS A 45 -5.50 -12.26 4.59
C LYS A 45 -5.86 -12.50 3.13
N GLU A 46 -5.30 -11.74 2.18
CA GLU A 46 -5.54 -11.92 0.75
C GLU A 46 -4.88 -13.20 0.21
N GLN A 47 -3.71 -13.57 0.73
CA GLN A 47 -3.11 -14.88 0.44
C GLN A 47 -3.89 -16.04 1.07
N SER A 48 -4.50 -15.84 2.23
CA SER A 48 -5.34 -16.86 2.89
C SER A 48 -6.77 -16.93 2.35
N LYS A 49 -7.21 -15.96 1.54
CA LYS A 49 -8.42 -16.16 0.74
C LYS A 49 -8.05 -17.14 -0.36
N PRO A 50 -8.65 -18.34 -0.42
CA PRO A 50 -8.53 -19.14 -1.64
C PRO A 50 -9.01 -18.21 -2.75
N ARG A 51 -8.11 -17.91 -3.70
CA ARG A 51 -8.51 -17.36 -4.98
C ARG A 51 -9.44 -18.42 -5.55
N GLY A 52 -10.74 -18.26 -5.30
CA GLY A 52 -11.80 -19.03 -5.92
C GLY A 52 -11.65 -18.75 -7.40
N GLY A 53 -10.87 -19.60 -8.07
CA GLY A 53 -10.81 -19.65 -9.50
C GLY A 53 -12.20 -20.06 -9.98
N SER A 54 -13.03 -19.09 -10.29
CA SER A 54 -13.99 -19.25 -11.37
C SER A 54 -13.25 -18.77 -12.62
N CYS A 55 -12.40 -19.66 -13.13
CA CYS A 55 -11.98 -19.63 -14.53
C CYS A 55 -12.96 -20.54 -15.28
N HIS A 56 -13.59 -19.96 -16.30
CA HIS A 56 -14.51 -20.57 -17.28
C HIS A 56 -15.94 -20.88 -16.81
#